data_AF-A0A0N4ZZF8-F1
#
_entry.id   AF-A0A0N4ZZF8-F1
#
_cell.length_a   1.000
_cell.length_b   1.000
_cell.length_c   1.000
_cell.angle_alpha   90.00
_cell.angle_beta   90.00
_cell.angle_gamma   90.00
#
_symmetry.space_group_name_H-M   'P 1'
#
loop_
_entity.id
_entity.type
_entity.pdbx_description
1 polymer ?
#
loop_
_entity_poly.entity_id
_entity_poly.type
_entity_poly.pdbx_seq_one_letter_code
_entity_poly.pdbx_strand_id
1 'polypeptide(L)'
;MSNFTFQDSFNDSVFQQVSNELKNRVKIFCIILSTPKNKHTRAEAQKKTWLKRCNGYVYASSKNDPSLPSIKASKNDGYRNAYVKIKNGIIWAWEKYGKMYDYYMKVDDDSYVIMENLRTFLLKKNPDSHGYYGFKLKSQLHNGEIFDYIQGGSGYVLSRRTVALLYNKGFNNKKFCTQGLKKIDDTEIGVCMKNLGIKPHNSIDIKRKNLFSPANPSQITSPEADASTMRFVRYTNKRYSPGMETLSDVPIAFHYVDYNMMFALEYLLYNAEIVGKSARVLRTFDYDNVNTNIKVEKRMKLIEEFSARNYL
;
A
#
# COMPACT_ATOMS: atom_id res chain seq x y z
N MET A 1 48.51 11.03 -7.07
CA MET A 1 47.51 10.53 -8.03
C MET A 1 46.70 9.46 -7.30
N SER A 2 45.44 9.73 -6.98
CA SER A 2 44.56 8.74 -6.34
C SER A 2 44.11 7.74 -7.39
N ASN A 3 44.57 6.49 -7.27
CA ASN A 3 44.08 5.38 -8.09
C ASN A 3 42.63 5.08 -7.67
N PHE A 4 41.67 5.66 -8.38
CA PHE A 4 40.28 5.24 -8.28
C PHE A 4 40.10 4.02 -9.20
N THR A 5 40.11 2.82 -8.62
CA THR A 5 39.59 1.64 -9.31
C THR A 5 38.09 1.78 -9.41
N PHE A 6 37.60 2.00 -10.63
CA PHE A 6 36.17 1.93 -10.93
C PHE A 6 35.73 0.48 -10.74
N GLN A 7 34.77 0.25 -9.86
CA GLN A 7 34.18 -1.07 -9.66
C GLN A 7 32.96 -1.16 -10.59
N ASP A 8 33.12 -1.87 -11.72
CA ASP A 8 32.11 -1.95 -12.78
C ASP A 8 30.80 -2.66 -12.38
N SER A 9 30.79 -3.32 -11.22
CA SER A 9 29.59 -3.97 -10.69
C SER A 9 28.96 -3.14 -9.58
N PHE A 10 27.89 -2.40 -9.91
CA PHE A 10 26.97 -1.92 -8.89
C PHE A 10 26.32 -3.14 -8.22
N ASN A 11 26.66 -3.39 -6.96
CA ASN A 11 26.20 -4.56 -6.22
C ASN A 11 25.08 -4.17 -5.25
N ASP A 12 23.84 -4.31 -5.73
CA ASP A 12 22.63 -4.08 -4.95
C ASP A 12 22.33 -5.17 -3.90
N SER A 13 23.22 -6.13 -3.69
CA SER A 13 22.99 -7.29 -2.81
C SER A 13 22.56 -6.90 -1.40
N VAL A 14 23.12 -5.82 -0.83
CA VAL A 14 22.72 -5.39 0.52
C VAL A 14 21.28 -4.87 0.52
N PHE A 15 20.88 -4.09 -0.49
CA PHE A 15 19.49 -3.64 -0.62
C PHE A 15 18.55 -4.84 -0.82
N GLN A 16 18.91 -5.79 -1.69
CA GLN A 16 18.11 -6.99 -1.94
C GLN A 16 17.96 -7.85 -0.67
N GLN A 17 19.04 -8.03 0.11
CA GLN A 17 18.99 -8.77 1.37
C GLN A 17 18.13 -8.04 2.41
N VAL A 18 18.26 -6.72 2.56
CA VAL A 18 17.40 -5.93 3.44
C VAL A 18 15.93 -6.00 3.02
N SER A 19 15.63 -5.90 1.73
CA SER A 19 14.26 -6.04 1.22
C SER A 19 13.69 -7.44 1.50
N ASN A 20 14.51 -8.49 1.36
CA ASN A 20 14.15 -9.87 1.70
C ASN A 20 13.91 -10.05 3.20
N GLU A 21 14.77 -9.48 4.06
CA GLU A 21 14.60 -9.49 5.51
C GLU A 21 13.30 -8.81 5.93
N LEU A 22 13.01 -7.62 5.38
CA LEU A 22 11.73 -6.95 5.59
C LEU A 22 10.56 -7.84 5.13
N LYS A 23 10.67 -8.46 3.94
CA LYS A 23 9.66 -9.36 3.38
C LYS A 23 9.41 -10.59 4.25
N ASN A 24 10.44 -11.11 4.92
CA ASN A 24 10.32 -12.25 5.81
C ASN A 24 9.70 -11.89 7.17
N ARG A 25 10.04 -10.70 7.68
CA ARG A 25 9.57 -10.19 8.99
C ARG A 25 8.17 -9.60 8.95
N VAL A 26 7.73 -9.09 7.80
CA VAL A 26 6.39 -8.51 7.60
C VAL A 26 5.76 -9.12 6.36
N LYS A 27 4.94 -10.15 6.56
CA LYS A 27 4.31 -10.90 5.47
C LYS A 27 3.00 -10.24 5.05
N ILE A 28 2.93 -9.81 3.79
CA ILE A 28 1.78 -9.07 3.25
C ILE A 28 1.17 -9.83 2.06
N PHE A 29 -0.12 -10.15 2.16
CA PHE A 29 -0.91 -10.67 1.04
C PHE A 29 -1.66 -9.54 0.34
N CYS A 30 -1.48 -9.41 -0.98
CA CYS A 30 -2.04 -8.31 -1.76
C CYS A 30 -3.32 -8.77 -2.52
N ILE A 31 -4.42 -8.07 -2.32
CA ILE A 31 -5.72 -8.31 -2.95
C ILE A 31 -5.99 -7.15 -3.90
N ILE A 32 -5.87 -7.41 -5.20
CA ILE A 32 -5.98 -6.37 -6.22
C ILE A 32 -7.41 -6.29 -6.72
N LEU A 33 -8.05 -5.12 -6.62
CA LEU A 33 -9.33 -4.87 -7.27
C LEU A 33 -9.10 -4.71 -8.77
N SER A 34 -9.73 -5.55 -9.59
CA SER A 34 -9.60 -5.41 -11.05
C SER A 34 -10.83 -5.87 -11.82
N THR A 35 -10.75 -5.76 -13.14
CA THR A 35 -11.74 -6.20 -14.15
C THR A 35 -11.00 -6.85 -15.31
N PRO A 36 -11.60 -7.83 -16.02
CA PRO A 36 -10.97 -8.43 -17.20
C PRO A 36 -10.56 -7.40 -18.26
N LYS A 37 -11.26 -6.26 -18.33
CA LYS A 37 -10.93 -5.17 -19.27
C LYS A 37 -9.58 -4.51 -18.99
N ASN A 38 -9.12 -4.53 -17.74
CA ASN A 38 -7.91 -3.85 -17.30
C ASN A 38 -6.67 -4.74 -17.35
N LYS A 39 -6.81 -5.99 -17.84
CA LYS A 39 -5.72 -6.96 -17.91
C LYS A 39 -4.47 -6.39 -18.57
N HIS A 40 -4.60 -5.99 -19.83
CA HIS A 40 -3.48 -5.52 -20.64
C HIS A 40 -3.13 -4.05 -20.38
N THR A 41 -4.11 -3.25 -19.97
CA THR A 41 -3.92 -1.80 -19.79
C THR A 41 -3.43 -1.41 -18.40
N ARG A 42 -3.45 -2.32 -17.42
CA ARG A 42 -3.06 -2.01 -16.04
C ARG A 42 -2.37 -3.17 -15.33
N ALA A 43 -3.05 -4.31 -15.22
CA ALA A 43 -2.62 -5.40 -14.34
C ALA A 43 -1.30 -6.06 -14.78
N GLU A 44 -1.03 -6.12 -16.09
CA GLU A 44 0.25 -6.62 -16.61
C GLU A 44 1.45 -5.75 -16.23
N ALA A 45 1.33 -4.42 -16.28
CA ALA A 45 2.37 -3.51 -15.80
C ALA A 45 2.60 -3.69 -14.29
N GLN A 46 1.50 -3.82 -13.53
CA GLN A 46 1.54 -4.04 -12.09
C GLN A 46 2.33 -5.30 -11.73
N LYS A 47 2.09 -6.42 -12.44
CA LYS A 47 2.83 -7.68 -12.28
C LYS A 47 4.32 -7.56 -12.60
N LYS A 48 4.67 -6.86 -13.69
CA LYS A 48 6.06 -6.69 -14.15
C LYS A 48 6.88 -5.75 -13.24
N THR A 49 6.20 -4.87 -12.51
CA THR A 49 6.82 -3.86 -11.65
C THR A 49 6.69 -4.23 -10.17
N TRP A 50 5.88 -3.53 -9.39
CA TRP A 50 5.92 -3.59 -7.93
C TRP A 50 5.28 -4.85 -7.32
N LEU A 51 4.28 -5.45 -7.98
CA LEU A 51 3.47 -6.52 -7.39
C LEU A 51 4.29 -7.78 -7.07
N LYS A 52 5.38 -8.03 -7.82
CA LYS A 52 6.33 -9.13 -7.57
C LYS A 52 6.96 -9.09 -6.17
N ARG A 53 6.92 -7.92 -5.51
CA ARG A 53 7.47 -7.71 -4.16
C ARG A 53 6.47 -8.09 -3.05
N CYS A 54 5.20 -8.37 -3.34
CA CYS A 54 4.26 -8.94 -2.34
C CYS A 54 4.68 -10.37 -1.92
N ASN A 55 4.23 -10.82 -0.74
CA ASN A 55 4.49 -12.22 -0.31
C ASN A 55 3.55 -13.21 -1.00
N GLY A 56 2.38 -12.74 -1.41
CA GLY A 56 1.41 -13.44 -2.25
C GLY A 56 0.39 -12.44 -2.75
N TYR A 57 -0.31 -12.74 -3.83
CA TYR A 57 -1.35 -11.86 -4.33
C TYR A 57 -2.46 -12.60 -5.08
N VAL A 58 -3.61 -11.93 -5.21
CA VAL A 58 -4.73 -12.35 -6.05
C VAL A 58 -5.41 -11.15 -6.66
N TYR A 59 -5.98 -11.30 -7.85
CA TYR A 59 -6.87 -10.31 -8.44
C TYR A 59 -8.33 -10.66 -8.12
N ALA A 60 -9.01 -9.81 -7.36
CA ALA A 60 -10.44 -9.88 -7.13
C ALA A 60 -11.18 -9.28 -8.33
N SER A 61 -11.72 -10.15 -9.19
CA SER A 61 -12.28 -9.81 -10.50
C SER A 61 -13.72 -10.34 -10.69
N SER A 62 -14.28 -10.12 -11.88
CA SER A 62 -15.57 -10.68 -12.32
C SER A 62 -15.44 -12.00 -13.10
N LYS A 63 -14.20 -12.44 -13.38
CA LYS A 63 -13.86 -13.70 -14.05
C LYS A 63 -12.64 -14.34 -13.41
N ASN A 64 -12.57 -15.67 -13.50
CA ASN A 64 -11.34 -16.40 -13.25
C ASN A 64 -10.42 -16.28 -14.47
N ASP A 65 -9.15 -15.96 -14.26
CA ASP A 65 -8.10 -15.95 -15.27
C ASP A 65 -6.80 -16.43 -14.61
N PRO A 66 -6.28 -17.63 -14.94
CA PRO A 66 -5.04 -18.14 -14.36
C PRO A 66 -3.80 -17.31 -14.73
N SER A 67 -3.79 -16.65 -15.90
CA SER A 67 -2.65 -15.83 -16.34
C SER A 67 -2.54 -14.52 -15.55
N LEU A 68 -3.66 -14.04 -15.03
CA LEU A 68 -3.78 -12.93 -14.09
C LEU A 68 -4.41 -13.48 -12.83
N PRO A 69 -3.69 -14.23 -11.96
CA PRO A 69 -4.23 -15.18 -10.99
C PRO A 69 -5.42 -14.58 -10.22
N SER A 70 -6.60 -14.71 -10.82
CA SER A 70 -7.77 -13.92 -10.48
C SER A 70 -8.89 -14.87 -10.16
N ILE A 71 -9.70 -14.41 -9.23
CA ILE A 71 -10.89 -15.12 -8.79
C ILE A 71 -12.12 -14.34 -9.27
N LYS A 72 -13.15 -15.09 -9.63
CA LYS A 72 -14.49 -14.59 -9.88
C LYS A 72 -15.16 -14.21 -8.57
N ALA A 73 -14.69 -13.11 -7.98
CA ALA A 73 -15.18 -12.57 -6.72
C ALA A 73 -16.58 -11.93 -6.87
N SER A 74 -17.02 -11.59 -8.07
CA SER A 74 -18.37 -11.10 -8.34
C SER A 74 -18.92 -11.67 -9.65
N LYS A 75 -20.25 -11.79 -9.75
CA LYS A 75 -20.95 -12.10 -11.01
C LYS A 75 -20.90 -10.91 -11.98
N ASN A 76 -20.98 -9.69 -11.43
CA ASN A 76 -21.06 -8.44 -12.18
C ASN A 76 -19.76 -7.65 -12.05
N ASP A 77 -19.48 -6.83 -13.05
CA ASP A 77 -18.33 -5.93 -13.06
C ASP A 77 -18.72 -4.45 -13.00
N GLY A 78 -17.72 -3.60 -12.90
CA GLY A 78 -17.87 -2.15 -12.82
C GLY A 78 -17.69 -1.60 -11.40
N TYR A 79 -17.55 -0.28 -11.33
CA TYR A 79 -17.17 0.43 -10.11
C TYR A 79 -18.15 0.20 -8.95
N ARG A 80 -19.45 0.20 -9.21
CA ARG A 80 -20.46 -0.10 -8.18
C ARG A 80 -20.45 -1.56 -7.71
N ASN A 81 -19.70 -2.47 -8.33
CA ASN A 81 -19.55 -3.85 -7.84
C ASN A 81 -18.21 -4.06 -7.11
N ALA A 82 -17.45 -2.98 -6.87
CA ALA A 82 -16.15 -3.03 -6.21
C ALA A 82 -16.24 -3.65 -4.81
N TYR A 83 -17.22 -3.25 -4.00
CA TYR A 83 -17.39 -3.78 -2.65
C TYR A 83 -17.55 -5.30 -2.63
N VAL A 84 -18.39 -5.85 -3.50
CA VAL A 84 -18.60 -7.31 -3.57
C VAL A 84 -17.32 -8.04 -3.97
N LYS A 85 -16.61 -7.54 -4.98
CA LYS A 85 -15.32 -8.13 -5.40
C LYS A 85 -14.32 -8.14 -4.25
N ILE A 86 -14.19 -7.04 -3.52
CA ILE A 86 -13.27 -6.92 -2.41
C ILE A 86 -13.69 -7.76 -1.20
N LYS A 87 -14.95 -7.70 -0.77
CA LYS A 87 -15.47 -8.54 0.33
C LYS A 87 -15.17 -10.00 0.05
N ASN A 88 -15.52 -10.50 -1.14
CA ASN A 88 -15.30 -11.89 -1.50
C ASN A 88 -13.82 -12.21 -1.71
N GLY A 89 -13.01 -11.25 -2.17
CA GLY A 89 -11.56 -11.40 -2.26
C GLY A 89 -10.87 -11.52 -0.89
N ILE A 90 -11.30 -10.74 0.10
CA ILE A 90 -10.82 -10.84 1.48
C ILE A 90 -11.26 -12.16 2.11
N ILE A 91 -12.53 -12.56 1.92
CA ILE A 91 -13.05 -13.87 2.37
C ILE A 91 -12.20 -15.00 1.80
N TRP A 92 -11.99 -15.02 0.48
CA TRP A 92 -11.19 -16.05 -0.19
C TRP A 92 -9.75 -16.10 0.32
N ALA A 93 -9.11 -14.93 0.49
CA ALA A 93 -7.74 -14.86 0.98
C ALA A 93 -7.63 -15.34 2.45
N TRP A 94 -8.62 -15.03 3.27
CA TRP A 94 -8.68 -15.50 4.65
C TRP A 94 -8.94 -17.00 4.75
N GLU A 95 -9.87 -17.55 3.96
CA GLU A 95 -10.16 -18.99 3.95
C GLU A 95 -8.95 -19.81 3.50
N LYS A 96 -8.19 -19.30 2.53
CA LYS A 96 -7.04 -20.03 1.98
C LYS A 96 -5.78 -19.89 2.82
N TYR A 97 -5.53 -18.72 3.40
CA TYR A 97 -4.25 -18.42 4.05
C TYR A 97 -4.36 -18.06 5.53
N GLY A 98 -5.52 -17.58 5.99
CA GLY A 98 -5.81 -17.28 7.38
C GLY A 98 -4.71 -16.55 8.13
N LYS A 99 -4.01 -17.25 9.02
CA LYS A 99 -2.96 -16.63 9.86
C LYS A 99 -1.56 -16.61 9.21
N MET A 100 -1.39 -17.12 8.00
CA MET A 100 -0.08 -17.20 7.31
C MET A 100 0.54 -15.84 6.99
N TYR A 101 -0.28 -14.80 6.88
CA TYR A 101 0.16 -13.43 6.61
C TYR A 101 -0.13 -12.54 7.82
N ASP A 102 0.73 -11.55 8.04
CA ASP A 102 0.59 -10.56 9.11
C ASP A 102 -0.39 -9.46 8.73
N TYR A 103 -0.40 -9.12 7.43
CA TYR A 103 -1.24 -8.08 6.86
C TYR A 103 -1.85 -8.50 5.53
N TYR A 104 -3.04 -8.00 5.26
CA TYR A 104 -3.74 -8.11 3.99
C TYR A 104 -3.95 -6.70 3.44
N MET A 105 -3.49 -6.45 2.22
CA MET A 105 -3.60 -5.15 1.57
C MET A 105 -4.57 -5.23 0.41
N LYS A 106 -5.65 -4.44 0.45
CA LYS A 106 -6.44 -4.15 -0.75
C LYS A 106 -5.80 -2.99 -1.49
N VAL A 107 -5.76 -3.04 -2.82
CA VAL A 107 -5.27 -1.95 -3.66
C VAL A 107 -5.87 -2.04 -5.07
N ASP A 108 -5.99 -0.91 -5.77
CA ASP A 108 -6.54 -0.89 -7.14
C ASP A 108 -5.49 -1.29 -8.19
N ASP A 109 -5.96 -1.67 -9.39
CA ASP A 109 -5.09 -2.10 -10.49
C ASP A 109 -4.32 -0.95 -11.17
N ASP A 110 -4.65 0.30 -10.86
CA ASP A 110 -3.97 1.55 -11.25
C ASP A 110 -3.24 2.21 -10.06
N SER A 111 -2.68 1.39 -9.17
CA SER A 111 -1.86 1.85 -8.05
C SER A 111 -0.46 1.26 -8.06
N TYR A 112 0.47 2.02 -7.45
CA TYR A 112 1.86 1.63 -7.24
C TYR A 112 2.22 1.66 -5.76
N VAL A 113 2.85 0.59 -5.27
CA VAL A 113 3.21 0.44 -3.85
C VAL A 113 4.71 0.17 -3.71
N ILE A 114 5.37 0.96 -2.88
CA ILE A 114 6.77 0.77 -2.48
C ILE A 114 6.77 -0.16 -1.26
N MET A 115 6.87 -1.47 -1.51
CA MET A 115 6.63 -2.51 -0.50
C MET A 115 7.64 -2.46 0.65
N GLU A 116 8.87 -2.03 0.41
CA GLU A 116 9.92 -1.83 1.41
C GLU A 116 9.52 -0.72 2.39
N ASN A 117 8.98 0.38 1.89
CA ASN A 117 8.48 1.49 2.72
C ASN A 117 7.24 1.05 3.51
N LEU A 118 6.34 0.29 2.87
CA LEU A 118 5.18 -0.27 3.56
C LEU A 118 5.59 -1.19 4.73
N ARG A 119 6.54 -2.10 4.49
CA ARG A 119 7.03 -3.02 5.53
C ARG A 119 7.74 -2.28 6.64
N THR A 120 8.52 -1.25 6.30
CA THR A 120 9.18 -0.39 7.29
C THR A 120 8.14 0.32 8.17
N PHE A 121 7.03 0.80 7.59
CA PHE A 121 5.90 1.36 8.36
C PHE A 121 5.21 0.35 9.29
N LEU A 122 5.11 -0.91 8.87
CA LEU A 122 4.43 -1.96 9.63
C LEU A 122 5.35 -2.68 10.62
N LEU A 123 6.67 -2.56 10.50
CA LEU A 123 7.68 -3.39 11.17
C LEU A 123 7.55 -3.44 12.70
N LYS A 124 7.13 -2.33 13.32
CA LYS A 124 6.92 -2.22 14.78
C LYS A 124 5.45 -2.25 15.18
N LYS A 125 4.53 -2.48 14.25
CA LYS A 125 3.09 -2.60 14.53
C LYS A 125 2.77 -4.06 14.86
N ASN A 126 1.75 -4.26 15.71
CA ASN A 126 1.32 -5.61 16.09
C ASN A 126 0.20 -6.11 15.14
N PRO A 127 0.43 -7.15 14.32
CA PRO A 127 -0.58 -7.69 13.40
C PRO A 127 -1.75 -8.39 14.12
N ASP A 128 -1.62 -8.70 15.41
CA ASP A 128 -2.68 -9.28 16.23
C ASP A 128 -3.52 -8.22 16.97
N SER A 129 -3.21 -6.94 16.75
CA SER A 129 -4.04 -5.79 17.17
C SER A 129 -4.86 -5.24 15.98
N HIS A 130 -5.95 -4.49 16.22
CA HIS A 130 -6.78 -3.93 15.15
C HIS A 130 -6.05 -2.82 14.36
N GLY A 131 -5.40 -3.20 13.26
CA GLY A 131 -4.82 -2.30 12.27
C GLY A 131 -5.73 -2.04 11.07
N TYR A 132 -5.89 -0.77 10.69
CA TYR A 132 -6.58 -0.29 9.50
C TYR A 132 -5.87 0.98 9.01
N TYR A 133 -5.00 0.85 8.01
CA TYR A 133 -4.05 1.88 7.57
C TYR A 133 -4.25 2.26 6.10
N GLY A 134 -3.87 3.48 5.74
CA GLY A 134 -3.87 4.04 4.40
C GLY A 134 -4.21 5.54 4.39
N PHE A 135 -4.69 6.06 3.26
CA PHE A 135 -5.08 7.46 3.16
C PHE A 135 -6.46 7.73 3.78
N LYS A 136 -6.49 8.41 4.93
CA LYS A 136 -7.72 8.64 5.69
C LYS A 136 -8.53 9.80 5.14
N LEU A 137 -9.82 9.56 4.92
CA LEU A 137 -10.82 10.53 4.48
C LEU A 137 -12.04 10.52 5.40
N LYS A 138 -12.85 11.57 5.31
CA LYS A 138 -14.17 11.66 5.92
C LYS A 138 -15.27 11.40 4.91
N SER A 139 -16.33 10.75 5.36
CA SER A 139 -17.59 10.63 4.64
C SER A 139 -18.77 10.85 5.59
N GLN A 140 -19.96 10.98 5.03
CA GLN A 140 -21.19 11.20 5.77
C GLN A 140 -22.17 10.06 5.47
N LEU A 141 -22.75 9.50 6.53
CA LEU A 141 -23.84 8.54 6.44
C LEU A 141 -25.16 9.25 6.09
N HIS A 142 -26.15 8.49 5.67
CA HIS A 142 -27.46 9.03 5.27
C HIS A 142 -28.19 9.75 6.43
N ASN A 143 -27.90 9.37 7.67
CA ASN A 143 -28.41 10.01 8.89
C ASN A 143 -27.64 11.27 9.30
N GLY A 144 -26.69 11.73 8.47
CA GLY A 144 -25.87 12.91 8.74
C GLY A 144 -24.60 12.66 9.57
N GLU A 145 -24.41 11.46 10.12
CA GLU A 145 -23.24 11.13 10.94
C GLU A 145 -21.95 11.11 10.09
N ILE A 146 -20.93 11.83 10.53
CA ILE A 146 -19.61 11.86 9.89
C ILE A 146 -18.76 10.72 10.44
N PHE A 147 -18.07 10.01 9.55
CA PHE A 147 -17.11 8.97 9.93
C PHE A 147 -15.83 9.04 9.11
N ASP A 148 -14.74 8.57 9.72
CA ASP A 148 -13.46 8.39 9.04
C ASP A 148 -13.42 7.01 8.36
N TYR A 149 -12.85 6.94 7.15
CA TYR A 149 -12.54 5.71 6.43
C TYR A 149 -11.19 5.83 5.73
N ILE A 150 -10.64 4.72 5.22
CA ILE A 150 -9.45 4.74 4.36
C ILE A 150 -9.88 4.62 2.90
N GLN A 151 -9.39 5.54 2.07
CA GLN A 151 -9.60 5.55 0.62
C GLN A 151 -9.04 4.29 -0.03
N GLY A 152 -9.78 3.73 -0.99
CA GLY A 152 -9.50 2.40 -1.54
C GLY A 152 -8.41 2.35 -2.61
N GLY A 153 -8.18 3.45 -3.33
CA GLY A 153 -7.35 3.48 -4.53
C GLY A 153 -5.90 3.14 -4.25
N SER A 154 -5.21 4.03 -3.51
CA SER A 154 -3.82 3.80 -3.04
C SER A 154 -3.69 2.60 -2.09
N GLY A 155 -4.83 2.07 -1.68
CA GLY A 155 -4.97 0.85 -0.92
C GLY A 155 -5.17 1.09 0.57
N TYR A 156 -5.72 0.08 1.22
CA TYR A 156 -5.76 -0.01 2.66
C TYR A 156 -5.16 -1.32 3.13
N VAL A 157 -4.46 -1.23 4.25
CA VAL A 157 -3.78 -2.35 4.88
C VAL A 157 -4.52 -2.73 6.14
N LEU A 158 -4.91 -3.99 6.21
CA LEU A 158 -5.62 -4.60 7.32
C LEU A 158 -4.66 -5.54 8.05
N SER A 159 -4.57 -5.40 9.37
CA SER A 159 -3.91 -6.41 10.20
C SER A 159 -4.62 -7.76 10.10
N ARG A 160 -3.89 -8.85 10.34
CA ARG A 160 -4.46 -10.21 10.48
C ARG A 160 -5.65 -10.22 11.44
N ARG A 161 -5.54 -9.55 12.59
CA ARG A 161 -6.65 -9.45 13.55
C ARG A 161 -7.89 -8.76 12.97
N THR A 162 -7.71 -7.67 12.23
CA THR A 162 -8.81 -6.94 11.58
C THR A 162 -9.51 -7.82 10.54
N VAL A 163 -8.77 -8.53 9.69
CA VAL A 163 -9.36 -9.45 8.71
C VAL A 163 -10.13 -10.57 9.38
N ALA A 164 -9.57 -11.17 10.45
CA ALA A 164 -10.25 -12.19 11.24
C ALA A 164 -11.60 -11.68 11.80
N LEU A 165 -11.66 -10.44 12.28
CA LEU A 165 -12.90 -9.85 12.81
C LEU A 165 -13.93 -9.61 11.70
N LEU A 166 -13.50 -9.05 10.56
CA LEU A 166 -14.35 -8.87 9.39
C LEU A 166 -14.93 -10.20 8.91
N TYR A 167 -14.10 -11.23 8.77
CA TYR A 167 -14.54 -12.54 8.33
C TYR A 167 -15.53 -13.18 9.30
N ASN A 168 -15.17 -13.29 10.59
CA ASN A 168 -15.96 -14.04 11.57
C ASN A 168 -17.23 -13.32 12.04
N LYS A 169 -17.22 -11.98 12.11
CA LYS A 169 -18.32 -11.19 12.68
C LYS A 169 -18.92 -10.17 11.72
N GLY A 170 -18.13 -9.62 10.79
CA GLY A 170 -18.53 -8.50 9.95
C GLY A 170 -19.32 -8.93 8.70
N PHE A 171 -18.64 -9.53 7.73
CA PHE A 171 -19.09 -9.65 6.36
C PHE A 171 -20.42 -10.39 6.19
N ASN A 172 -20.74 -11.36 7.05
CA ASN A 172 -21.98 -12.14 6.99
C ASN A 172 -23.07 -11.61 7.94
N ASN A 173 -22.87 -10.45 8.55
CA ASN A 173 -23.81 -9.87 9.50
C ASN A 173 -24.24 -8.46 9.07
N LYS A 174 -25.53 -8.32 8.72
CA LYS A 174 -26.12 -7.05 8.26
C LYS A 174 -26.09 -5.91 9.29
N LYS A 175 -25.88 -6.22 10.58
CA LYS A 175 -25.69 -5.21 11.62
C LYS A 175 -24.37 -4.46 11.44
N PHE A 176 -23.34 -5.15 10.93
CA PHE A 176 -22.01 -4.59 10.78
C PHE A 176 -21.72 -4.18 9.35
N CYS A 177 -21.98 -5.08 8.39
CA CYS A 177 -21.65 -4.90 6.99
C CYS A 177 -22.87 -5.03 6.08
N THR A 178 -22.97 -4.15 5.08
CA THR A 178 -24.01 -4.27 4.07
C THR A 178 -23.89 -5.58 3.28
N GLN A 179 -25.04 -6.14 2.91
CA GLN A 179 -25.15 -7.27 1.99
C GLN A 179 -25.55 -6.81 0.58
N GLY A 180 -25.63 -5.49 0.36
CA GLY A 180 -25.96 -4.91 -0.93
C GLY A 180 -24.88 -5.17 -1.99
N LEU A 181 -25.32 -5.38 -3.23
CA LEU A 181 -24.43 -5.77 -4.34
C LEU A 181 -23.83 -4.59 -5.11
N LYS A 182 -24.50 -3.43 -5.11
CA LYS A 182 -24.12 -2.24 -5.88
C LYS A 182 -23.56 -1.13 -4.97
N LYS A 183 -22.35 -1.31 -4.45
CA LYS A 183 -21.68 -0.39 -3.55
C LYS A 183 -20.20 -0.15 -3.88
N ILE A 184 -19.70 1.01 -3.45
CA ILE A 184 -18.27 1.39 -3.53
C ILE A 184 -17.54 0.72 -2.35
N ASP A 185 -16.36 0.15 -2.60
CA ASP A 185 -15.69 -0.71 -1.61
C ASP A 185 -15.22 0.05 -0.37
N ASP A 186 -14.45 1.12 -0.54
CA ASP A 186 -13.76 1.78 0.56
C ASP A 186 -14.70 2.41 1.60
N THR A 187 -15.75 3.06 1.12
CA THR A 187 -16.78 3.68 1.96
C THR A 187 -17.53 2.61 2.73
N GLU A 188 -17.97 1.52 2.10
CA GLU A 188 -18.71 0.45 2.79
C GLU A 188 -17.81 -0.37 3.74
N ILE A 189 -16.55 -0.61 3.37
CA ILE A 189 -15.57 -1.18 4.31
C ILE A 189 -15.37 -0.24 5.50
N GLY A 190 -15.32 1.07 5.28
CA GLY A 190 -15.29 2.07 6.34
C GLY A 190 -16.49 1.96 7.29
N VAL A 191 -17.70 1.79 6.75
CA VAL A 191 -18.93 1.55 7.54
C VAL A 191 -18.82 0.25 8.35
N CYS A 192 -18.34 -0.84 7.75
CA CYS A 192 -18.07 -2.09 8.45
C CYS A 192 -17.12 -1.88 9.64
N MET A 193 -15.99 -1.21 9.41
CA MET A 193 -14.98 -0.95 10.45
C MET A 193 -15.57 -0.13 11.59
N LYS A 194 -16.29 0.95 11.28
CA LYS A 194 -16.98 1.78 12.26
C LYS A 194 -17.93 0.96 13.13
N ASN A 195 -18.80 0.17 12.51
CA ASN A 195 -19.79 -0.65 13.23
C ASN A 195 -19.14 -1.76 14.08
N LEU A 196 -17.96 -2.21 13.68
CA LEU A 196 -17.13 -3.16 14.44
C LEU A 196 -16.25 -2.48 15.51
N GLY A 197 -16.34 -1.16 15.66
CA GLY A 197 -15.54 -0.39 16.62
C GLY A 197 -14.07 -0.20 16.23
N ILE A 198 -13.71 -0.45 14.97
CA ILE A 198 -12.36 -0.26 14.44
C ILE A 198 -12.25 1.14 13.83
N LYS A 199 -11.26 1.91 14.29
CA LYS A 199 -10.96 3.24 13.78
C LYS A 199 -9.81 3.19 12.76
N PRO A 200 -9.87 3.99 11.68
CA PRO A 200 -8.72 4.17 10.80
C PRO A 200 -7.56 4.84 11.54
N HIS A 201 -6.35 4.33 11.31
CA HIS A 201 -5.12 4.94 11.82
C HIS A 201 -4.66 6.07 10.91
N ASN A 202 -4.01 7.09 11.50
CA ASN A 202 -3.39 8.16 10.72
C ASN A 202 -2.08 7.66 10.11
N SER A 203 -2.07 7.36 8.81
CA SER A 203 -0.86 6.87 8.13
C SER A 203 0.00 8.04 7.64
N ILE A 204 0.65 8.70 8.59
CA ILE A 204 1.47 9.90 8.39
C ILE A 204 2.83 9.73 9.08
N ASP A 205 3.83 10.46 8.60
CA ASP A 205 5.11 10.55 9.30
C ASP A 205 5.07 11.57 10.46
N ILE A 206 6.17 11.65 11.22
CA ILE A 206 6.34 12.62 12.32
C ILE A 206 6.26 14.09 11.87
N LYS A 207 6.60 14.39 10.61
CA LYS A 207 6.44 15.72 10.01
C LYS A 207 5.00 15.94 9.54
N ARG A 208 4.08 15.03 9.87
CA ARG A 208 2.67 15.03 9.51
C ARG A 208 2.42 14.93 8.00
N LYS A 209 3.40 14.46 7.22
CA LYS A 209 3.27 14.24 5.76
C LYS A 209 2.62 12.89 5.48
N ASN A 210 1.96 12.78 4.33
CA ASN A 210 1.20 11.58 4.00
C ASN A 210 2.12 10.47 3.47
N LEU A 211 1.87 9.24 3.93
CA LEU A 211 2.56 8.05 3.42
C LEU A 211 1.83 7.47 2.20
N PHE A 212 0.50 7.53 2.19
CA PHE A 212 -0.35 7.08 1.09
C PHE A 212 -0.87 8.31 0.34
N SER A 213 -0.95 8.23 -0.99
CA SER A 213 -1.42 9.32 -1.83
C SER A 213 -2.63 8.89 -2.66
N PRO A 214 -3.78 9.59 -2.57
CA PRO A 214 -4.96 9.29 -3.39
C PRO A 214 -4.82 9.75 -4.85
N ALA A 215 -3.67 10.35 -5.20
CA ALA A 215 -3.32 10.86 -6.52
C ALA A 215 -1.97 10.30 -6.99
N ASN A 216 -1.68 10.45 -8.29
CA ASN A 216 -0.42 10.01 -8.85
C ASN A 216 0.73 10.97 -8.48
N PRO A 217 2.01 10.56 -8.63
CA PRO A 217 3.14 11.39 -8.25
C PRO A 217 3.14 12.76 -8.91
N SER A 218 2.89 12.85 -10.23
CA SER A 218 2.91 14.13 -10.94
C SER A 218 1.85 15.11 -10.43
N GLN A 219 0.64 14.64 -10.16
CA GLN A 219 -0.46 15.49 -9.65
C GLN A 219 -0.17 16.00 -8.24
N ILE A 220 0.36 15.14 -7.39
CA ILE A 220 0.48 15.44 -5.97
C ILE A 220 1.72 16.28 -5.63
N THR A 221 2.79 16.16 -6.43
CA THR A 221 4.01 16.95 -6.27
C THR A 221 3.94 18.31 -6.97
N SER A 222 3.02 18.48 -7.91
CA SER A 222 2.81 19.74 -8.61
C SER A 222 2.26 20.81 -7.65
N PRO A 223 2.82 22.04 -7.61
CA PRO A 223 2.24 23.13 -6.83
C PRO A 223 0.88 23.58 -7.39
N GLU A 224 0.64 23.40 -8.68
CA GLU A 224 -0.66 23.62 -9.32
C GLU A 224 -1.58 22.43 -9.08
N ALA A 225 -2.25 22.38 -7.91
CA ALA A 225 -3.28 21.35 -7.69
C ALA A 225 -4.33 21.41 -8.78
N ASP A 226 -4.50 20.29 -9.48
CA ASP A 226 -5.68 20.10 -10.31
C ASP A 226 -6.94 19.90 -9.45
N ALA A 227 -8.11 20.06 -10.08
CA ALA A 227 -9.40 19.88 -9.43
C ALA A 227 -9.59 18.47 -8.83
N SER A 228 -8.89 17.47 -9.34
CA SER A 228 -8.99 16.08 -8.88
C SER A 228 -8.28 15.89 -7.53
N THR A 229 -7.11 16.49 -7.37
CA THR A 229 -6.35 16.51 -6.12
C THR A 229 -7.11 17.29 -5.04
N MET A 230 -7.66 18.45 -5.41
CA MET A 230 -8.48 19.27 -4.51
C MET A 230 -9.74 18.56 -4.01
N ARG A 231 -10.27 17.58 -4.76
CA ARG A 231 -11.43 16.79 -4.31
C ARG A 231 -11.12 16.04 -3.03
N PHE A 232 -9.96 15.37 -2.94
CA PHE A 232 -9.59 14.60 -1.75
C PHE A 232 -9.29 15.51 -0.56
N VAL A 233 -8.67 16.66 -0.80
CA VAL A 233 -8.40 17.68 0.23
C VAL A 233 -9.64 18.03 1.04
N ARG A 234 -10.78 18.23 0.38
CA ARG A 234 -12.07 18.59 1.01
C ARG A 234 -12.55 17.57 2.05
N TYR A 235 -12.13 16.32 1.92
CA TYR A 235 -12.49 15.23 2.82
C TYR A 235 -11.40 14.91 3.83
N THR A 236 -10.31 15.68 3.87
CA THR A 236 -9.25 15.55 4.89
C THR A 236 -9.42 16.59 6.00
N ASN A 237 -8.94 16.29 7.21
CA ASN A 237 -8.94 17.22 8.35
C ASN A 237 -7.84 18.30 8.30
N LYS A 238 -6.96 18.25 7.30
CA LYS A 238 -5.79 19.12 7.22
C LYS A 238 -5.96 20.15 6.12
N ARG A 239 -5.29 21.30 6.27
CA ARG A 239 -4.92 22.14 5.12
C ARG A 239 -3.95 21.34 4.27
N TYR A 240 -4.49 20.54 3.36
CA TYR A 240 -3.71 19.81 2.39
C TYR A 240 -3.36 20.78 1.27
N SER A 241 -2.10 21.19 1.21
CA SER A 241 -1.59 21.96 0.08
C SER A 241 -0.90 21.00 -0.88
N PRO A 242 -1.23 20.98 -2.17
CA PRO A 242 -0.45 20.23 -3.15
C PRO A 242 1.02 20.69 -3.13
N GLY A 243 1.92 19.83 -3.63
CA GLY A 243 3.34 20.12 -3.67
C GLY A 243 4.17 19.04 -2.97
N MET A 244 5.46 19.03 -3.28
CA MET A 244 6.42 18.05 -2.77
C MET A 244 6.44 17.94 -1.23
N GLU A 245 6.11 19.04 -0.51
CA GLU A 245 6.12 19.06 0.95
C GLU A 245 5.00 18.24 1.61
N THR A 246 3.98 17.83 0.86
CA THR A 246 2.85 17.05 1.39
C THR A 246 3.11 15.54 1.41
N LEU A 247 4.09 15.09 0.61
CA LEU A 247 4.52 13.71 0.58
C LEU A 247 5.65 13.46 1.57
N SER A 248 5.56 12.36 2.29
CA SER A 248 6.66 11.90 3.12
C SER A 248 7.93 11.68 2.29
N ASP A 249 9.09 11.86 2.94
CA ASP A 249 10.40 11.51 2.36
C ASP A 249 10.50 9.99 2.06
N VAL A 250 9.58 9.18 2.62
CA VAL A 250 9.44 7.72 2.44
C VAL A 250 8.00 7.34 2.06
N PRO A 251 7.53 7.71 0.85
CA PRO A 251 6.14 7.45 0.45
C PRO A 251 5.88 5.95 0.30
N ILE A 252 4.66 5.50 0.55
CA ILE A 252 4.25 4.10 0.53
C ILE A 252 3.49 3.76 -0.75
N ALA A 253 2.48 4.55 -1.12
CA ALA A 253 1.61 4.21 -2.23
C ALA A 253 1.04 5.42 -2.95
N PHE A 254 0.81 5.25 -4.26
CA PHE A 254 0.19 6.23 -5.14
C PHE A 254 -0.98 5.59 -5.89
N HIS A 255 -2.00 6.39 -6.18
CA HIS A 255 -3.17 6.01 -6.97
C HIS A 255 -3.16 6.70 -8.33
N TYR A 256 -4.01 6.26 -9.26
CA TYR A 256 -4.06 6.78 -10.64
C TYR A 256 -2.72 6.68 -11.38
N VAL A 257 -1.94 5.64 -11.08
CA VAL A 257 -0.70 5.30 -11.77
C VAL A 257 -1.05 4.42 -12.96
N ASP A 258 -1.01 4.99 -14.15
CA ASP A 258 -1.27 4.27 -15.39
C ASP A 258 -0.12 3.29 -15.76
N TYR A 259 -0.36 2.53 -16.83
CA TYR A 259 0.57 1.51 -17.35
C TYR A 259 2.01 2.03 -17.51
N ASN A 260 2.18 3.19 -18.15
CA ASN A 260 3.50 3.75 -18.47
C ASN A 260 4.15 4.32 -17.22
N MET A 261 3.38 5.01 -16.39
CA MET A 261 3.85 5.56 -15.13
C MET A 261 4.35 4.46 -14.18
N MET A 262 3.74 3.26 -14.17
CA MET A 262 4.26 2.14 -13.36
C MET A 262 5.70 1.78 -13.74
N PHE A 263 6.02 1.71 -15.03
CA PHE A 263 7.40 1.44 -15.49
C PHE A 263 8.33 2.62 -15.23
N ALA A 264 7.87 3.85 -15.40
CA ALA A 264 8.64 5.04 -15.07
C ALA A 264 9.03 5.06 -13.59
N LEU A 265 8.08 4.74 -12.69
CA LEU A 265 8.35 4.63 -11.25
C LEU A 265 9.28 3.47 -10.92
N GLU A 266 9.12 2.31 -11.56
CA GLU A 266 10.04 1.18 -11.36
C GLU A 266 11.48 1.57 -11.77
N TYR A 267 11.65 2.28 -12.89
CA TYR A 267 12.96 2.79 -13.31
C TYR A 267 13.50 3.80 -12.31
N LEU A 268 12.75 4.86 -12.00
CA LEU A 268 13.22 5.97 -11.15
C LEU A 268 13.48 5.57 -9.70
N LEU A 269 12.76 4.56 -9.17
CA LEU A 269 12.88 4.14 -7.78
C LEU A 269 13.87 2.99 -7.57
N TYR A 270 14.08 2.13 -8.57
CA TYR A 270 14.86 0.89 -8.40
C TYR A 270 16.01 0.71 -9.40
N ASN A 271 16.14 1.56 -10.41
CA ASN A 271 17.19 1.42 -11.44
C ASN A 271 18.01 2.70 -11.65
N ALA A 272 17.38 3.87 -11.52
CA ALA A 272 18.05 5.14 -11.68
C ALA A 272 18.90 5.47 -10.44
N GLU A 273 20.17 5.74 -10.66
CA GLU A 273 21.08 6.25 -9.64
C GLU A 273 21.27 7.76 -9.80
N ILE A 274 21.44 8.46 -8.68
CA ILE A 274 21.76 9.88 -8.66
C ILE A 274 23.07 10.04 -7.89
N VAL A 275 24.12 10.47 -8.59
CA VAL A 275 25.46 10.66 -8.01
C VAL A 275 25.37 11.57 -6.78
N GLY A 276 25.90 11.10 -5.65
CA GLY A 276 25.92 11.83 -4.38
C GLY A 276 24.62 11.78 -3.57
N LYS A 277 23.54 11.17 -4.10
CA LYS A 277 22.26 11.03 -3.37
C LYS A 277 22.18 9.66 -2.68
N SER A 278 22.53 9.61 -1.40
CA SER A 278 22.22 8.44 -0.55
C SER A 278 20.86 8.63 0.14
N ALA A 279 20.02 7.60 0.13
CA ALA A 279 18.78 7.62 0.90
C ALA A 279 19.07 7.95 2.38
N ARG A 280 18.18 8.71 3.05
CA ARG A 280 18.43 9.20 4.41
C ARG A 280 18.75 8.08 5.42
N VAL A 281 18.11 6.92 5.25
CA VAL A 281 18.35 5.72 6.07
C VAL A 281 19.70 5.04 5.79
N LEU A 282 20.33 5.36 4.65
CA LEU A 282 21.59 4.78 4.16
C LEU A 282 22.80 5.73 4.35
N ARG A 283 22.62 6.91 4.94
CA ARG A 283 23.67 7.95 5.04
C ARG A 283 24.89 7.59 5.89
N THR A 284 25.03 6.37 6.41
CA THR A 284 26.06 6.07 7.42
C THR A 284 27.01 4.93 7.12
N PHE A 285 26.85 4.10 6.08
CA PHE A 285 27.77 2.97 5.88
C PHE A 285 27.83 2.50 4.44
N ASP A 286 28.83 2.94 3.67
CA ASP A 286 29.24 2.25 2.44
C ASP A 286 30.69 2.58 1.99
N TYR A 287 31.57 3.03 2.90
CA TYR A 287 32.98 3.34 2.56
C TYR A 287 33.97 2.23 2.95
N ASP A 288 33.53 1.08 3.46
CA ASP A 288 34.42 0.03 3.98
C ASP A 288 34.17 -1.36 3.37
N ASN A 289 35.21 -2.22 3.44
CA ASN A 289 35.20 -3.60 2.96
C ASN A 289 34.57 -4.59 3.97
N VAL A 290 33.63 -4.13 4.80
CA VAL A 290 33.02 -4.98 5.86
C VAL A 290 32.11 -6.05 5.27
N ASN A 291 32.07 -7.21 5.93
CA ASN A 291 31.21 -8.36 5.63
C ASN A 291 29.73 -7.95 5.44
N THR A 292 29.16 -8.33 4.29
CA THR A 292 27.78 -8.07 3.88
C THR A 292 26.74 -8.38 4.95
N ASN A 293 26.88 -9.49 5.69
CA ASN A 293 25.91 -9.87 6.73
C ASN A 293 25.88 -8.85 7.88
N ILE A 294 27.05 -8.36 8.29
CA ILE A 294 27.17 -7.32 9.32
C ILE A 294 26.54 -6.01 8.83
N LYS A 295 26.72 -5.67 7.54
CA LYS A 295 26.09 -4.49 6.93
C LYS A 295 24.56 -4.62 6.93
N VAL A 296 24.02 -5.80 6.59
CA VAL A 296 22.58 -6.07 6.65
C VAL A 296 22.04 -5.94 8.07
N GLU A 297 22.69 -6.55 9.07
CA GLU A 297 22.26 -6.46 10.47
C GLU A 297 22.22 -5.00 10.97
N LYS A 298 23.30 -4.23 10.71
CA LYS A 298 23.35 -2.80 11.03
C LYS A 298 22.23 -2.01 10.34
N ARG A 299 21.98 -2.26 9.05
CA ARG A 299 20.90 -1.61 8.29
C ARG A 299 19.52 -1.97 8.86
N MET A 300 19.28 -3.23 9.20
CA MET A 300 18.02 -3.64 9.81
C MET A 300 17.79 -2.95 11.16
N LYS A 301 18.84 -2.82 11.99
CA LYS A 301 18.75 -2.05 13.25
C LYS A 301 18.39 -0.57 13.00
N LEU A 302 19.04 0.08 12.04
CA LEU A 302 18.73 1.46 11.67
C LEU A 302 17.29 1.61 11.15
N ILE A 303 16.81 0.67 10.34
CA ILE A 303 15.43 0.66 9.82
C ILE A 303 14.43 0.49 10.96
N GLU A 304 14.72 -0.36 11.94
CA GLU A 304 13.88 -0.50 13.14
C GLU A 304 13.80 0.78 13.96
N GLU A 305 14.93 1.44 14.21
CA GLU A 305 14.98 2.73 14.90
C GLU A 305 14.28 3.81 14.10
N PHE A 306 14.47 3.85 12.78
CA PHE A 306 13.77 4.74 11.88
C PHE A 306 12.26 4.53 11.96
N SER A 307 11.80 3.27 11.86
CA SER A 307 10.39 2.91 11.94
C SER A 307 9.75 3.38 13.25
N ALA A 308 10.41 3.10 14.38
CA ALA A 308 9.92 3.50 15.70
C ALA A 308 9.85 5.02 15.89
N ARG A 309 10.74 5.78 15.24
CA ARG A 309 10.85 7.23 15.42
C ARG A 309 10.08 8.05 14.39
N ASN A 310 9.83 7.53 13.18
CA ASN A 310 9.34 8.35 12.06
C ASN A 310 7.86 8.18 11.75
N TYR A 311 7.18 7.17 12.30
CA TYR A 311 5.76 6.94 12.04
C TYR A 311 4.93 7.17 13.29
N LEU A 312 3.80 7.87 13.11
CA LEU A 312 2.82 8.14 14.15
C LEU A 312 1.71 7.08 14.22
#